data_AF-A0A1I8HBK4-F1
#
_entry.id   AF-A0A1I8HBK4-F1
#
_cell.length_a   1.000
_cell.length_b   1.000
_cell.length_c   1.000
_cell.angle_alpha   90.00
_cell.angle_beta   90.00
_cell.angle_gamma   90.00
#
_symmetry.space_group_name_H-M   'P 1'
#
loop_
_entity.id
_entity.type
_entity.pdbx_description
1 polymer ?
#
loop_
_entity_poly.entity_id
_entity_poly.type
_entity_poly.pdbx_seq_one_letter_code
_entity_poly.pdbx_strand_id
1 'polypeptide(L)'
;MPGLLNSLCGTCRPRWARLVDNVFPSDPNNRNSKTQRLNSLTHYTCRYPEKLGRIANYLERRLQRDLYRRRTGHVFVAISIADNLIKCCQRLDGLVCAYLSMVTSLVECEDRELQILGSASFCAYSAVDKETPNYLTEYAPLLERFVRMCLDSSAVSNRVRCAGLRGIVGLVRKIGSDDLQLNIWQELHMNQIVGAVLFNLEAPPAVELDEVRLDDDEEEAGAADSDGASLERPFDLAKEALDELLMRATFHNYGCVIGPVLAHLDANPSLWVPCSFALLVFRTLVTRAPKPGYAYTVVERLVGHLNSKSVAASTPVRQCVLQVVSGIVGFAAGDSVGPAVYNVFKELCCQLARSLTCPSPDQPAERQYRQELVQTMGRYAEAAPDTHKLEIMKYLLTYQPPSELSPATDRSNEKLIDELSMSLLSAVAMVADAYRSRSLNVALPLDLLGALLLPKYRLQSQLQHGRQRIAVLAALLDRRRCRQRLCPSPLPLFTAWPTPEDIADDDGDKGRGTVGGWDADPSASAFPLTRTGRQLLGFLAYELAAVSDPDSAQQLGICSCLLAVQCASASQGLVELHRLWVAAQDSLVARQPEDSERALQPSFAAGHAALAAYASLLCWATPGSEFRQHVEQ
;
A
#
# COMPACT_ATOMS: atom_id res chain seq x y z
N MET A 1 59.29 -8.34 30.30
CA MET A 1 59.33 -9.15 31.53
C MET A 1 58.93 -8.23 32.68
N PRO A 2 57.80 -8.50 33.36
CA PRO A 2 57.76 -9.57 34.34
C PRO A 2 56.63 -10.55 34.03
N GLY A 3 56.98 -11.66 33.39
CA GLY A 3 56.14 -12.84 33.29
C GLY A 3 56.98 -13.98 33.82
N LEU A 4 56.76 -14.39 35.08
CA LEU A 4 57.26 -15.64 35.67
C LEU A 4 56.80 -15.81 37.13
N LEU A 5 55.53 -15.53 37.45
CA LEU A 5 54.92 -15.89 38.74
C LEU A 5 53.42 -16.19 38.59
N ASN A 6 53.05 -17.21 37.82
CA ASN A 6 51.65 -17.66 37.80
C ASN A 6 51.46 -19.19 37.67
N SER A 7 52.49 -19.97 38.00
CA SER A 7 52.51 -21.42 37.87
C SER A 7 52.61 -22.18 39.20
N LEU A 8 52.17 -21.60 40.34
CA LEU A 8 52.11 -22.31 41.62
C LEU A 8 50.81 -22.01 42.37
N CYS A 9 50.12 -23.09 42.76
CA CYS A 9 48.98 -23.18 43.69
C CYS A 9 47.55 -23.07 43.12
N GLY A 10 46.98 -24.21 42.71
CA GLY A 10 45.55 -24.36 42.41
C GLY A 10 44.62 -24.15 43.62
N THR A 11 45.15 -24.17 44.84
CA THR A 11 44.43 -23.98 46.12
C THR A 11 44.29 -22.52 46.56
N CYS A 12 45.08 -21.60 46.02
CA CYS A 12 44.97 -20.16 46.30
C CYS A 12 43.96 -19.43 45.38
N ARG A 13 43.35 -20.15 44.42
CA ARG A 13 42.34 -19.57 43.53
C ARG A 13 40.98 -19.46 44.23
N PRO A 14 40.28 -18.32 44.08
CA PRO A 14 38.98 -18.13 44.70
C PRO A 14 37.99 -19.18 44.19
N ARG A 15 37.06 -19.60 45.07
CA ARG A 15 36.12 -20.70 44.80
C ARG A 15 35.36 -20.55 43.49
N TRP A 16 34.90 -19.35 43.17
CA TRP A 16 34.17 -19.07 41.94
C TRP A 16 35.01 -19.31 40.67
N ALA A 17 36.31 -19.00 40.69
CA ALA A 17 37.19 -19.23 39.53
C ALA A 17 37.41 -20.72 39.30
N ARG A 18 37.55 -21.51 40.38
CA ARG A 18 37.64 -22.97 40.30
C ARG A 18 36.36 -23.60 39.75
N LEU A 19 35.19 -23.08 40.13
CA LEU A 19 33.90 -23.55 39.59
C LEU A 19 33.83 -23.32 38.08
N VAL A 20 34.24 -22.16 37.59
CA VAL A 20 34.34 -21.86 36.16
C VAL A 20 35.33 -22.81 35.48
N ASP A 21 36.56 -22.91 35.99
CA ASP A 21 37.62 -23.77 35.44
C ASP A 21 37.16 -25.23 35.29
N ASN A 22 36.36 -25.73 36.24
CA ASN A 22 35.87 -27.09 36.25
C ASN A 22 34.86 -27.40 35.14
N VAL A 23 34.15 -26.41 34.59
CA VAL A 23 33.18 -26.62 33.50
C VAL A 23 33.88 -27.01 32.19
N PHE A 24 35.09 -26.50 31.97
CA PHE A 24 35.83 -26.71 30.74
C PHE A 24 36.33 -28.17 30.61
N PRO A 25 36.23 -28.78 29.41
CA PRO A 25 36.81 -30.08 29.13
C PRO A 25 38.34 -30.01 29.11
N SER A 26 38.98 -31.16 29.35
CA SER A 26 40.45 -31.28 29.31
C SER A 26 40.98 -31.12 27.88
N ASP A 27 40.20 -31.58 26.90
CA ASP A 27 40.48 -31.40 25.48
C ASP A 27 40.07 -29.98 25.03
N PRO A 28 40.98 -29.18 24.44
CA PRO A 28 40.70 -27.84 23.94
C PRO A 28 39.73 -27.77 22.75
N ASN A 29 39.56 -28.85 21.99
CA ASN A 29 38.69 -28.87 20.81
C ASN A 29 37.27 -29.37 21.12
N ASN A 30 37.07 -29.98 22.29
CA ASN A 30 35.76 -30.45 22.72
C ASN A 30 34.82 -29.26 23.02
N ARG A 31 33.71 -29.18 22.30
CA ARG A 31 32.68 -28.12 22.41
C ARG A 31 31.72 -28.34 23.58
N ASN A 32 31.66 -29.55 24.15
CA ASN A 32 30.67 -29.93 25.14
C ASN A 32 31.07 -29.48 26.55
N SER A 33 30.22 -28.66 27.16
CA SER A 33 30.37 -28.29 28.57
C SER A 33 29.95 -29.45 29.47
N LYS A 34 30.59 -29.58 30.64
CA LYS A 34 30.18 -30.60 31.63
C LYS A 34 28.92 -30.13 32.34
N THR A 35 27.73 -30.51 31.86
CA THR A 35 26.40 -30.03 32.30
C THR A 35 26.22 -30.01 33.82
N GLN A 36 26.63 -31.08 34.53
CA GLN A 36 26.54 -31.14 35.99
C GLN A 36 27.37 -30.03 36.70
N ARG A 37 28.54 -29.71 36.14
CA ARG A 37 29.44 -28.68 36.67
C ARG A 37 28.94 -27.27 36.32
N LEU A 38 28.34 -27.12 35.13
CA LEU A 38 27.64 -25.90 34.74
C LEU A 38 26.50 -25.59 35.72
N ASN A 39 25.63 -26.57 36.02
CA ASN A 39 24.55 -26.41 36.99
C ASN A 39 25.06 -26.00 38.38
N SER A 40 26.21 -26.53 38.80
CA SER A 40 26.85 -26.17 40.07
C SER A 40 27.33 -24.72 40.08
N LEU A 41 27.88 -24.23 38.96
CA LEU A 41 28.26 -22.84 38.78
C LEU A 41 27.03 -21.92 38.78
N THR A 42 25.99 -22.28 38.04
CA THR A 42 24.73 -21.52 37.95
C THR A 42 24.05 -21.41 39.32
N HIS A 43 23.97 -22.50 40.08
CA HIS A 43 23.43 -22.47 41.44
C HIS A 43 24.27 -21.55 42.36
N TYR A 44 25.60 -21.57 42.22
CA TYR A 44 26.47 -20.68 42.99
C TYR A 44 26.25 -19.20 42.63
N THR A 45 26.11 -18.86 41.34
CA THR A 45 25.88 -17.47 40.90
C THR A 45 24.50 -16.95 41.30
N CYS A 46 23.46 -17.79 41.24
CA CYS A 46 22.13 -17.43 41.72
C CYS A 46 22.11 -17.16 43.23
N ARG A 47 22.91 -17.91 44.00
CA ARG A 47 23.04 -17.70 45.45
C ARG A 47 23.87 -16.48 45.85
N TYR A 48 24.85 -16.11 45.02
CA TYR A 48 25.81 -15.03 45.29
C TYR A 48 25.92 -14.06 44.09
N PRO A 49 24.89 -13.25 43.82
CA PRO A 49 24.82 -12.39 42.64
C PRO A 49 25.94 -11.33 42.61
N GLU A 50 26.47 -10.92 43.76
CA GLU A 50 27.58 -9.96 43.87
C GLU A 50 28.91 -10.49 43.29
N LYS A 51 29.01 -11.80 43.05
CA LYS A 51 30.18 -12.42 42.39
C LYS A 51 30.04 -12.45 40.87
N LEU A 52 28.85 -12.20 40.33
CA LEU A 52 28.55 -12.38 38.91
C LEU A 52 29.46 -11.53 38.02
N GLY A 53 29.62 -10.23 38.31
CA GLY A 53 30.51 -9.37 37.53
C GLY A 53 31.98 -9.83 37.53
N ARG A 54 32.48 -10.43 38.63
CA ARG A 54 33.85 -10.98 38.68
C ARG A 54 33.99 -12.25 37.84
N ILE A 55 32.95 -13.09 37.85
CA ILE A 55 32.88 -14.31 37.04
C ILE A 55 32.81 -13.95 35.56
N ALA A 56 32.00 -12.95 35.21
CA ALA A 56 31.86 -12.43 33.86
C ALA A 56 33.19 -11.91 33.29
N ASN A 57 33.87 -11.01 34.00
CA ASN A 57 35.18 -10.49 33.59
C ASN A 57 36.25 -11.58 33.48
N TYR A 58 36.16 -12.64 34.28
CA TYR A 58 37.07 -13.78 34.19
C TYR A 58 36.78 -14.64 32.96
N LEU A 59 35.50 -14.88 32.64
CA LEU A 59 35.08 -15.58 31.42
C LEU A 59 35.52 -14.83 30.17
N GLU A 60 35.33 -13.51 30.13
CA GLU A 60 35.76 -12.65 29.02
C GLU A 60 37.27 -12.75 28.75
N ARG A 61 38.12 -12.51 29.77
CA ARG A 61 39.58 -12.62 29.62
C ARG A 61 40.02 -14.02 29.19
N ARG A 62 39.30 -15.05 29.66
CA ARG A 62 39.58 -16.43 29.28
C ARG A 62 39.23 -16.66 27.81
N LEU A 63 38.05 -16.23 27.36
CA LEU A 63 37.61 -16.33 25.99
C LEU A 63 38.59 -15.63 25.05
N GLN A 64 39.02 -14.40 25.37
CA GLN A 64 40.03 -13.67 24.60
C GLN A 64 41.36 -14.44 24.48
N ARG A 65 41.83 -15.05 25.57
CA ARG A 65 43.04 -15.89 25.55
C ARG A 65 42.86 -17.14 24.69
N ASP A 66 41.70 -17.78 24.77
CA ASP A 66 41.43 -19.03 24.06
C ASP A 66 41.18 -18.77 22.56
N LEU A 67 40.64 -17.60 22.19
CA LEU A 67 40.62 -17.07 20.81
C LEU A 67 42.03 -16.86 20.27
N TYR A 68 42.89 -16.16 21.01
CA TYR A 68 44.29 -15.95 20.60
C TYR A 68 45.05 -17.28 20.38
N ARG A 69 44.72 -18.30 21.18
CA ARG A 69 45.31 -19.65 21.09
C ARG A 69 44.60 -20.58 20.09
N ARG A 70 43.57 -20.10 19.39
CA ARG A 70 42.75 -20.88 18.43
C ARG A 70 42.13 -22.15 19.03
N ARG A 71 41.72 -22.10 20.31
CA ARG A 71 41.06 -23.22 21.02
C ARG A 71 39.55 -23.08 20.90
N THR A 72 39.03 -23.35 19.71
CA THR A 72 37.61 -23.09 19.38
C THR A 72 36.65 -23.83 20.32
N GLY A 73 36.92 -25.10 20.68
CA GLY A 73 36.09 -25.85 21.64
C GLY A 73 35.91 -25.16 22.99
N HIS A 74 37.00 -24.62 23.56
CA HIS A 74 36.92 -23.83 24.79
C HIS A 74 36.15 -22.51 24.62
N VAL A 75 36.18 -21.90 23.43
CA VAL A 75 35.37 -20.72 23.12
C VAL A 75 33.88 -21.05 23.11
N PHE A 76 33.47 -22.17 22.49
CA PHE A 76 32.09 -22.68 22.53
C PHE A 76 31.61 -22.88 23.98
N VAL A 77 32.43 -23.49 24.83
CA VAL A 77 32.10 -23.71 26.24
C VAL A 77 31.97 -22.39 27.00
N ALA A 78 32.86 -21.42 26.76
CA ALA A 78 32.80 -20.12 27.43
C ALA A 78 31.49 -19.37 27.11
N ILE A 79 31.04 -19.38 25.86
CA ILE A 79 29.76 -18.80 25.46
C ILE A 79 28.57 -19.57 26.02
N SER A 80 28.62 -20.90 26.01
CA SER A 80 27.59 -21.74 26.61
C SER A 80 27.41 -21.45 28.11
N ILE A 81 28.51 -21.19 28.84
CA ILE A 81 28.45 -20.72 30.23
C ILE A 81 27.76 -19.35 30.30
N ALA A 82 28.17 -18.39 29.48
CA ALA A 82 27.61 -17.04 29.51
C ALA A 82 26.10 -17.03 29.19
N ASP A 83 25.66 -17.77 28.16
CA ASP A 83 24.26 -17.93 27.78
C ASP A 83 23.43 -18.54 28.91
N ASN A 84 23.96 -19.58 29.58
CA ASN A 84 23.29 -20.20 30.71
C ASN A 84 23.12 -19.21 31.88
N LEU A 85 24.17 -18.44 32.19
CA LEU A 85 24.13 -17.43 33.24
C LEU A 85 23.14 -16.31 32.92
N ILE A 86 23.09 -15.84 31.68
CA ILE A 86 22.10 -14.85 31.23
C ILE A 86 20.68 -15.36 31.41
N LYS A 87 20.42 -16.63 31.08
CA LYS A 87 19.09 -17.25 31.22
C LYS A 87 18.71 -17.40 32.70
N CYS A 88 19.61 -17.92 33.54
CA CYS A 88 19.28 -18.32 34.91
C CYS A 88 19.39 -17.21 35.98
N CYS A 89 20.26 -16.22 35.81
CA CYS A 89 20.47 -15.17 36.81
C CYS A 89 19.41 -14.06 36.69
N GLN A 90 18.78 -13.65 37.80
CA GLN A 90 17.76 -12.59 37.80
C GLN A 90 18.37 -11.18 37.62
N ARG A 91 19.52 -10.93 38.25
CA ARG A 91 20.29 -9.69 38.11
C ARG A 91 21.49 -9.95 37.21
N LEU A 92 21.71 -9.08 36.22
CA LEU A 92 22.77 -9.23 35.22
C LEU A 92 23.91 -8.19 35.41
N ASP A 93 24.02 -7.61 36.61
CA ASP A 93 24.99 -6.55 36.94
C ASP A 93 26.43 -6.93 36.54
N GLY A 94 26.99 -6.20 35.58
CA GLY A 94 28.34 -6.41 35.04
C GLY A 94 28.52 -7.66 34.17
N LEU A 95 27.50 -8.53 34.05
CA LEU A 95 27.54 -9.67 33.13
C LEU A 95 27.32 -9.24 31.69
N VAL A 96 26.36 -8.34 31.45
CA VAL A 96 25.98 -7.94 30.08
C VAL A 96 27.13 -7.27 29.34
N CYS A 97 27.84 -6.31 29.95
CA CYS A 97 29.00 -5.67 29.30
C CYS A 97 30.08 -6.68 28.89
N ALA A 98 30.47 -7.57 29.80
CA ALA A 98 31.46 -8.61 29.52
C ALA A 98 30.96 -9.60 28.46
N TYR A 99 29.67 -9.92 28.48
CA TYR A 99 29.03 -10.76 27.47
C TYR A 99 29.03 -10.09 26.08
N LEU A 100 28.63 -8.83 25.98
CA LEU A 100 28.65 -8.09 24.72
C LEU A 100 30.08 -8.01 24.16
N SER A 101 31.09 -7.75 25.01
CA SER A 101 32.51 -7.80 24.61
C SER A 101 32.94 -9.17 24.09
N MET A 102 32.51 -10.26 24.74
CA MET A 102 32.76 -11.63 24.26
C MET A 102 32.12 -11.86 22.89
N VAL A 103 30.84 -11.51 22.71
CA VAL A 103 30.12 -11.64 21.45
C VAL A 103 30.81 -10.82 20.35
N THR A 104 31.14 -9.55 20.62
CA THR A 104 31.85 -8.69 19.67
C THR A 104 33.15 -9.34 19.20
N SER A 105 33.93 -9.90 20.13
CA SER A 105 35.17 -10.60 19.78
C SER A 105 34.95 -11.79 18.84
N LEU A 106 33.83 -12.51 18.97
CA LEU A 106 33.50 -13.64 18.08
C LEU A 106 33.07 -13.19 16.70
N VAL A 107 32.18 -12.20 16.64
CA VAL A 107 31.63 -11.71 15.37
C VAL A 107 32.73 -10.98 14.59
N GLU A 108 33.68 -10.33 15.26
CA GLU A 108 34.87 -9.73 14.63
C GLU A 108 35.85 -10.74 14.01
N CYS A 109 35.90 -11.98 14.51
CA CYS A 109 36.76 -13.02 13.95
C CYS A 109 36.45 -13.32 12.47
N GLU A 110 37.43 -13.79 11.71
CA GLU A 110 37.25 -14.24 10.32
C GLU A 110 36.65 -15.64 10.21
N ASP A 111 36.68 -16.41 11.30
CA ASP A 111 36.11 -17.77 11.38
C ASP A 111 34.57 -17.70 11.33
N ARG A 112 34.00 -18.34 10.30
CA ARG A 112 32.54 -18.37 10.05
C ARG A 112 31.77 -19.04 11.17
N GLU A 113 32.30 -20.11 11.78
CA GLU A 113 31.62 -20.83 12.85
C GLU A 113 31.57 -19.99 14.13
N LEU A 114 32.61 -19.21 14.41
CA LEU A 114 32.61 -18.28 15.55
C LEU A 114 31.66 -17.10 15.32
N GLN A 115 31.57 -16.57 14.10
CA GLN A 115 30.58 -15.55 13.75
C GLN A 115 29.15 -16.07 13.94
N ILE A 116 28.86 -17.28 13.47
CA ILE A 116 27.55 -17.92 13.64
C ILE A 116 27.23 -18.13 15.13
N LEU A 117 28.19 -18.63 15.92
CA LEU A 117 28.03 -18.80 17.37
C LEU A 117 27.73 -17.47 18.07
N GLY A 118 28.50 -16.42 17.77
CA GLY A 118 28.34 -15.09 18.35
C GLY A 118 26.95 -14.51 18.04
N SER A 119 26.52 -14.56 16.78
CA SER A 119 25.19 -14.11 16.36
C SER A 119 24.06 -14.91 16.99
N ALA A 120 24.18 -16.24 17.06
CA ALA A 120 23.16 -17.11 17.64
C ALA A 120 23.00 -16.87 19.14
N SER A 121 24.12 -16.77 19.85
CA SER A 121 24.15 -16.42 21.28
C SER A 121 23.50 -15.05 21.50
N PHE A 122 23.89 -14.04 20.72
CA PHE A 122 23.31 -12.69 20.82
C PHE A 122 21.81 -12.66 20.54
N CYS A 123 21.34 -13.38 19.53
CA CYS A 123 19.92 -13.52 19.23
C CYS A 123 19.16 -14.15 20.41
N ALA A 124 19.72 -15.20 21.03
CA ALA A 124 19.14 -15.81 22.23
C ALA A 124 19.10 -14.84 23.42
N TYR A 125 20.16 -14.04 23.63
CA TYR A 125 20.17 -12.96 24.62
C TYR A 125 19.10 -11.90 24.33
N SER A 126 18.91 -11.54 23.05
CA SER A 126 17.94 -10.52 22.65
C SER A 126 16.49 -10.87 23.02
N ALA A 127 16.17 -12.17 23.07
CA ALA A 127 14.84 -12.69 23.42
C ALA A 127 14.60 -12.76 24.94
N VAL A 128 15.63 -12.57 25.76
CA VAL A 128 15.48 -12.60 27.22
C VAL A 128 14.87 -11.28 27.70
N ASP A 129 13.65 -11.36 28.22
CA ASP A 129 12.90 -10.24 28.78
C ASP A 129 13.34 -9.95 30.23
N LYS A 130 14.47 -9.25 30.36
CA LYS A 130 15.02 -8.77 31.63
C LYS A 130 15.39 -7.31 31.47
N GLU A 131 15.03 -6.50 32.46
CA GLU A 131 15.45 -5.10 32.52
C GLU A 131 16.97 -5.01 32.59
N THR A 132 17.57 -4.36 31.60
CA THR A 132 19.00 -4.11 31.52
C THR A 132 19.25 -2.64 31.22
N PRO A 133 20.35 -2.05 31.70
CA PRO A 133 20.79 -0.73 31.26
C PRO A 133 20.94 -0.66 29.74
N ASN A 134 21.01 0.57 29.23
CA ASN A 134 21.29 0.79 27.81
C ASN A 134 22.78 0.63 27.51
N TYR A 135 23.08 -0.10 26.45
CA TYR A 135 24.44 -0.45 26.02
C TYR A 135 24.72 0.02 24.58
N LEU A 136 24.22 1.20 24.19
CA LEU A 136 24.35 1.74 22.83
C LEU A 136 25.80 1.74 22.32
N THR A 137 26.75 2.11 23.18
CA THR A 137 28.18 2.15 22.84
C THR A 137 28.71 0.77 22.48
N GLU A 138 28.26 -0.26 23.19
CA GLU A 138 28.64 -1.65 22.97
C GLU A 138 27.89 -2.28 21.78
N TYR A 139 26.69 -1.79 21.45
CA TYR A 139 25.90 -2.26 20.31
C TYR A 139 26.37 -1.70 18.96
N ALA A 140 26.98 -0.52 18.92
CA ALA A 140 27.50 0.08 17.68
C ALA A 140 28.49 -0.81 16.91
N PRO A 141 29.56 -1.36 17.51
CA PRO A 141 30.49 -2.25 16.79
C PRO A 141 29.82 -3.57 16.36
N LEU A 142 28.86 -4.07 17.15
CA LEU A 142 28.07 -5.25 16.78
C LEU A 142 27.23 -4.99 15.53
N LEU A 143 26.56 -3.83 15.45
CA LEU A 143 25.76 -3.45 14.29
C LEU A 143 26.61 -3.41 13.02
N GLU A 144 27.74 -2.72 13.05
CA GLU A 144 28.66 -2.62 11.91
C GLU A 144 29.07 -4.01 11.43
N ARG A 145 29.40 -4.91 12.35
CA ARG A 145 29.84 -6.25 12.01
C ARG A 145 28.71 -7.14 11.48
N PHE A 146 27.52 -7.09 12.07
CA PHE A 146 26.35 -7.83 11.57
C PHE A 146 25.95 -7.36 10.17
N VAL A 147 25.98 -6.05 9.90
CA VAL A 147 25.75 -5.49 8.56
C VAL A 147 26.80 -6.02 7.58
N ARG A 148 28.08 -6.02 7.95
CA ARG A 148 29.15 -6.59 7.10
C ARG A 148 28.93 -8.07 6.78
N MET A 149 28.43 -8.86 7.74
CA MET A 149 28.08 -10.27 7.50
C MET A 149 26.88 -10.43 6.55
N CYS A 150 25.89 -9.54 6.63
CA CYS A 150 24.72 -9.55 5.73
C CYS A 150 25.09 -9.25 4.27
N LEU A 151 26.18 -8.50 4.05
CA LEU A 151 26.66 -8.06 2.75
C LEU A 151 27.76 -8.96 2.16
N ASP A 152 28.08 -10.08 2.79
CA ASP A 152 29.08 -11.03 2.29
C ASP A 152 28.58 -11.67 0.98
N SER A 153 29.22 -11.31 -0.13
CA SER A 153 28.87 -11.75 -1.48
C SER A 153 29.52 -13.08 -1.90
N SER A 154 30.26 -13.73 -1.00
CA SER A 154 30.84 -15.03 -1.32
C SER A 154 29.74 -16.10 -1.50
N ALA A 155 29.84 -16.87 -2.59
CA ALA A 155 28.83 -17.85 -3.02
C ALA A 155 28.49 -18.93 -1.97
N VAL A 156 29.31 -19.06 -0.92
CA VAL A 156 29.23 -20.08 0.14
C VAL A 156 28.67 -19.51 1.46
N SER A 157 28.40 -18.20 1.56
CA SER A 157 28.17 -17.54 2.87
C SER A 157 26.71 -17.36 3.30
N ASN A 158 25.76 -18.19 2.83
CA ASN A 158 24.35 -18.07 3.26
C ASN A 158 24.21 -18.19 4.79
N ARG A 159 24.95 -19.12 5.43
CA ARG A 159 24.91 -19.29 6.90
C ARG A 159 25.41 -18.05 7.65
N VAL A 160 26.42 -17.35 7.12
CA VAL A 160 26.97 -16.11 7.70
C VAL A 160 26.01 -14.95 7.49
N ARG A 161 25.41 -14.82 6.30
CA ARG A 161 24.36 -13.83 6.03
C ARG A 161 23.16 -14.01 6.95
N CYS A 162 22.69 -15.25 7.12
CA CYS A 162 21.65 -15.61 8.07
C CYS A 162 22.03 -15.23 9.50
N ALA A 163 23.28 -15.52 9.92
CA ALA A 163 23.78 -15.11 11.23
C ALA A 163 23.83 -13.58 11.40
N GLY A 164 24.22 -12.83 10.37
CA GLY A 164 24.20 -11.37 10.37
C GLY A 164 22.78 -10.83 10.55
N LEU A 165 21.81 -11.36 9.79
CA LEU A 165 20.41 -10.96 9.87
C LEU A 165 19.83 -11.24 11.25
N ARG A 166 20.06 -12.43 11.84
CA ARG A 166 19.63 -12.73 13.22
C ARG A 166 20.25 -11.77 14.24
N GLY A 167 21.49 -11.35 14.03
CA GLY A 167 22.16 -10.33 14.84
C GLY A 167 21.46 -8.98 14.77
N ILE A 168 21.13 -8.51 13.55
CA ILE A 168 20.35 -7.29 13.34
C ILE A 168 18.98 -7.38 14.02
N VAL A 169 18.25 -8.50 13.84
CA VAL A 169 16.95 -8.69 14.49
C VAL A 169 17.10 -8.61 16.01
N GLY A 170 18.12 -9.25 16.58
CA GLY A 170 18.40 -9.16 18.01
C GLY A 170 18.69 -7.74 18.51
N LEU A 171 19.40 -6.92 17.73
CA LEU A 171 19.66 -5.52 18.06
C LEU A 171 18.37 -4.70 18.05
N VAL A 172 17.57 -4.86 17.00
CA VAL A 172 16.25 -4.20 16.89
C VAL A 172 15.34 -4.60 18.06
N ARG A 173 15.36 -5.87 18.47
CA ARG A 173 14.59 -6.34 19.64
C ARG A 173 15.03 -5.70 20.96
N LYS A 174 16.32 -5.43 21.14
CA LYS A 174 16.85 -4.84 22.38
C LYS A 174 16.76 -3.31 22.43
N ILE A 175 16.80 -2.64 21.27
CA ILE A 175 16.92 -1.18 21.21
C ILE A 175 15.62 -0.51 20.72
N GLY A 176 14.81 -1.21 19.93
CA GLY A 176 13.66 -0.63 19.23
C GLY A 176 12.44 -0.31 20.09
N SER A 177 12.38 -0.73 21.36
CA SER A 177 11.17 -0.61 22.21
C SER A 177 11.12 0.60 23.15
N ASP A 178 12.22 1.34 23.34
CA ASP A 178 12.27 2.48 24.28
C ASP A 178 12.53 3.81 23.55
N ASP A 179 11.45 4.56 23.29
CA ASP A 179 11.48 5.87 22.64
C ASP A 179 12.27 6.93 23.44
N LEU A 180 12.44 6.75 24.75
CA LEU A 180 13.16 7.70 25.61
C LEU A 180 14.67 7.66 25.41
N GLN A 181 15.19 6.63 24.73
CA GLN A 181 16.62 6.33 24.65
C GLN A 181 17.15 6.30 23.21
N LEU A 182 16.56 7.13 22.34
CA LEU A 182 16.92 7.38 20.95
C LEU A 182 18.41 7.17 20.62
N ASN A 183 18.74 6.08 19.92
CA ASN A 183 19.95 6.01 19.09
C ASN A 183 20.06 4.88 18.02
N ILE A 184 18.98 4.16 17.66
CA ILE A 184 19.01 3.26 16.47
C ILE A 184 18.27 3.85 15.27
N TRP A 185 17.24 4.66 15.52
CA TRP A 185 16.40 5.31 14.50
C TRP A 185 17.09 6.47 13.78
N GLN A 186 18.34 6.78 14.12
CA GLN A 186 19.14 7.76 13.40
C GLN A 186 19.40 7.31 11.97
N GLU A 187 19.45 8.27 11.06
CA GLU A 187 19.62 8.03 9.63
C GLU A 187 20.87 7.18 9.32
N LEU A 188 21.98 7.41 10.02
CA LEU A 188 23.22 6.63 9.86
C LEU A 188 22.99 5.12 10.04
N HIS A 189 22.36 4.73 11.14
CA HIS A 189 22.14 3.32 11.50
C HIS A 189 21.02 2.70 10.66
N MET A 190 19.91 3.44 10.44
CA MET A 190 18.80 2.94 9.64
C MET A 190 19.19 2.72 8.17
N ASN A 191 20.04 3.57 7.59
CA ASN A 191 20.57 3.35 6.25
C ASN A 191 21.37 2.04 6.15
N GLN A 192 22.17 1.72 7.17
CA GLN A 192 22.94 0.47 7.22
C GLN A 192 22.04 -0.75 7.42
N ILE A 193 21.10 -0.70 8.38
CA ILE A 193 20.19 -1.79 8.71
C ILE A 193 19.27 -2.09 7.52
N VAL A 194 18.56 -1.07 7.03
CA VAL A 194 17.61 -1.23 5.93
C VAL A 194 18.35 -1.63 4.65
N GLY A 195 19.51 -1.04 4.37
CA GLY A 195 20.33 -1.43 3.21
C GLY A 195 20.75 -2.91 3.25
N ALA A 196 21.20 -3.41 4.42
CA ALA A 196 21.54 -4.82 4.60
C ALA A 196 20.33 -5.75 4.44
N VAL A 197 19.17 -5.35 4.96
CA VAL A 197 17.92 -6.11 4.82
C VAL A 197 17.49 -6.15 3.35
N LEU A 198 17.48 -5.02 2.65
CA LEU A 198 17.09 -4.94 1.24
C LEU A 198 18.02 -5.75 0.33
N PHE A 199 19.33 -5.68 0.55
CA PHE A 199 20.30 -6.51 -0.17
C PHE A 199 19.99 -8.01 -0.07
N ASN A 200 19.51 -8.46 1.09
CA ASN A 200 19.14 -9.86 1.29
C ASN A 200 17.73 -10.20 0.76
N LEU A 201 16.85 -9.22 0.59
CA LEU A 201 15.54 -9.36 -0.06
C LEU A 201 15.63 -9.33 -1.59
N GLU A 202 16.66 -8.72 -2.16
CA GLU A 202 16.89 -8.68 -3.62
C GLU A 202 17.22 -10.06 -4.20
N ALA A 203 17.78 -10.96 -3.37
CA ALA A 203 18.00 -12.33 -3.77
C ALA A 203 16.65 -12.98 -4.10
N PRO A 204 16.41 -13.44 -5.34
CA PRO A 204 15.13 -14.04 -5.69
C PRO A 204 14.85 -15.23 -4.77
N PRO A 205 13.58 -15.45 -4.35
CA PRO A 205 13.23 -16.72 -3.74
C PRO A 205 13.59 -17.77 -4.78
N ALA A 206 14.60 -18.60 -4.49
CA ALA A 206 15.09 -19.58 -5.44
C ALA A 206 13.89 -20.37 -5.96
N VAL A 207 13.64 -20.26 -7.27
CA VAL A 207 13.01 -21.33 -8.01
C VAL A 207 13.79 -22.58 -7.62
N GLU A 208 13.07 -23.60 -7.13
CA GLU A 208 13.55 -24.91 -6.69
C GLU A 208 14.95 -25.23 -7.21
N LEU A 209 15.98 -24.87 -6.44
CA LEU A 209 17.33 -25.38 -6.65
C LEU A 209 17.35 -26.79 -6.04
N ASP A 210 16.64 -27.71 -6.69
CA ASP A 210 16.72 -29.15 -6.42
C ASP A 210 17.86 -29.81 -7.23
N GLU A 211 18.68 -29.04 -7.97
CA GLU A 211 19.68 -29.62 -8.89
C GLU A 211 21.10 -29.03 -8.81
N VAL A 212 21.48 -28.37 -7.71
CA VAL A 212 22.91 -28.07 -7.49
C VAL A 212 23.35 -28.60 -6.12
N ARG A 213 23.38 -29.93 -6.03
CA ARG A 213 24.41 -30.62 -5.25
C ARG A 213 25.75 -30.27 -5.88
N LEU A 214 26.39 -29.21 -5.37
CA LEU A 214 27.84 -29.13 -5.46
C LEU A 214 28.37 -29.89 -4.26
N ASP A 215 28.92 -31.05 -4.57
CA ASP A 215 29.84 -31.79 -3.71
C ASP A 215 30.83 -30.80 -3.10
N ASP A 216 30.84 -30.69 -1.77
CA ASP A 216 32.05 -30.49 -0.96
C ASP A 216 31.64 -30.58 0.54
N ASP A 217 32.33 -31.48 1.25
CA ASP A 217 32.32 -31.76 2.69
C ASP A 217 31.23 -32.72 3.23
N GLU A 218 31.18 -33.94 2.68
CA GLU A 218 30.92 -35.12 3.51
C GLU A 218 32.12 -35.38 4.44
N GLU A 219 32.16 -34.77 5.63
CA GLU A 219 32.84 -35.33 6.81
C GLU A 219 32.45 -34.56 8.09
N GLU A 220 31.42 -35.04 8.79
CA GLU A 220 31.43 -35.34 10.24
C GLU A 220 30.00 -35.64 10.72
N ALA A 221 29.61 -36.91 10.62
CA ALA A 221 28.48 -37.45 11.35
C ALA A 221 28.86 -37.63 12.83
N GLY A 222 28.19 -36.87 13.71
CA GLY A 222 28.40 -36.91 15.16
C GLY A 222 27.16 -36.51 15.96
N ALA A 223 26.09 -37.30 15.82
CA ALA A 223 24.96 -37.51 16.74
C ALA A 223 24.13 -36.31 17.27
N ALA A 224 22.86 -36.34 16.88
CA ALA A 224 21.65 -35.95 17.62
C ALA A 224 21.39 -34.46 17.87
N ASP A 225 20.63 -33.84 16.95
CA ASP A 225 19.23 -33.56 17.24
C ASP A 225 18.43 -33.53 15.93
N SER A 226 17.33 -34.27 15.91
CA SER A 226 16.36 -34.23 14.83
C SER A 226 15.47 -33.01 15.02
N ASP A 227 15.59 -32.02 14.16
CA ASP A 227 14.44 -31.21 13.78
C ASP A 227 14.55 -30.84 12.31
N GLY A 228 13.43 -30.85 11.60
CA GLY A 228 13.34 -30.60 10.17
C GLY A 228 13.68 -29.15 9.83
N ALA A 229 14.96 -28.78 9.92
CA ALA A 229 15.44 -27.47 9.53
C ALA A 229 15.36 -27.35 8.01
N SER A 230 14.25 -26.79 7.52
CA SER A 230 14.25 -26.06 6.26
C SER A 230 15.55 -25.27 6.17
N LEU A 231 16.35 -25.48 5.11
CA LEU A 231 17.57 -24.71 4.86
C LEU A 231 17.24 -23.23 4.98
N GLU A 232 17.56 -22.60 6.13
CA GLU A 232 17.16 -21.23 6.40
C GLU A 232 17.78 -20.29 5.37
N ARG A 233 16.94 -19.55 4.65
CA ARG A 233 17.38 -18.69 3.55
C ARG A 233 17.57 -17.26 4.04
N PRO A 234 18.61 -16.54 3.55
CA PRO A 234 18.79 -15.12 3.87
C PRO A 234 17.56 -14.27 3.54
N PHE A 235 16.84 -14.60 2.47
CA PHE A 235 15.61 -13.91 2.08
C PHE A 235 14.52 -13.98 3.17
N ASP A 236 14.28 -15.17 3.73
CA ASP A 236 13.23 -15.37 4.74
C ASP A 236 13.57 -14.61 6.03
N LEU A 237 14.84 -14.66 6.45
CA LEU A 237 15.32 -13.92 7.63
C LEU A 237 15.36 -12.40 7.39
N ALA A 238 15.59 -11.95 6.16
CA ALA A 238 15.54 -10.53 5.84
C ALA A 238 14.11 -9.99 5.89
N LYS A 239 13.13 -10.81 5.47
CA LYS A 239 11.72 -10.50 5.66
C LYS A 239 11.35 -10.45 7.14
N GLU A 240 11.81 -11.41 7.94
CA GLU A 240 11.62 -11.38 9.40
C GLU A 240 12.27 -10.14 10.03
N ALA A 241 13.48 -9.77 9.59
CA ALA A 241 14.18 -8.59 10.07
C ALA A 241 13.43 -7.30 9.76
N LEU A 242 12.87 -7.18 8.54
CA LEU A 242 12.00 -6.07 8.18
C LEU A 242 10.74 -6.06 9.05
N ASP A 243 10.08 -7.20 9.22
CA ASP A 243 8.87 -7.33 10.04
C ASP A 243 9.13 -6.91 11.49
N GLU A 244 10.20 -7.39 12.13
CA GLU A 244 10.56 -7.00 13.50
C GLU A 244 10.85 -5.49 13.59
N LEU A 245 11.56 -4.92 12.62
CA LEU A 245 11.83 -3.48 12.58
C LEU A 245 10.53 -2.66 12.53
N LEU A 246 9.58 -3.07 11.69
CA LEU A 246 8.28 -2.39 11.56
C LEU A 246 7.41 -2.53 12.81
N MET A 247 7.47 -3.68 13.49
CA MET A 247 6.72 -3.92 14.74
C MET A 247 7.22 -3.09 15.92
N ARG A 248 8.50 -2.69 15.91
CA ARG A 248 9.10 -1.83 16.95
C ARG A 248 9.02 -0.35 16.64
N ALA A 249 8.89 0.02 15.36
CA ALA A 249 8.81 1.41 14.96
C ALA A 249 7.53 2.08 15.51
N THR A 250 7.71 3.15 16.28
CA THR A 250 6.61 4.06 16.61
C THR A 250 6.26 4.95 15.41
N PHE A 251 5.12 5.62 15.47
CA PHE A 251 4.61 6.40 14.34
C PHE A 251 5.61 7.45 13.85
N HIS A 252 6.31 8.09 14.80
CA HIS A 252 7.37 9.07 14.49
C HIS A 252 8.58 8.42 13.79
N ASN A 253 8.96 7.22 14.22
CA ASN A 253 10.14 6.51 13.72
C ASN A 253 9.86 5.72 12.43
N TYR A 254 8.61 5.52 12.04
CA TYR A 254 8.25 4.79 10.82
C TYR A 254 8.86 5.41 9.56
N GLY A 255 8.96 6.75 9.53
CA GLY A 255 9.62 7.50 8.46
C GLY A 255 11.12 7.18 8.34
N CYS A 256 11.78 6.77 9.42
CA CYS A 256 13.19 6.37 9.43
C CYS A 256 13.43 5.03 8.74
N VAL A 257 12.38 4.23 8.48
CA VAL A 257 12.46 3.02 7.65
C VAL A 257 12.12 3.34 6.19
N ILE A 258 11.07 4.14 5.96
CA ILE A 258 10.62 4.50 4.60
C ILE A 258 11.71 5.29 3.83
N GLY A 259 12.38 6.24 4.49
CA GLY A 259 13.41 7.07 3.87
C GLY A 259 14.55 6.25 3.26
N PRO A 260 15.23 5.39 4.04
CA PRO A 260 16.26 4.50 3.54
C PRO A 260 15.79 3.55 2.44
N VAL A 261 14.56 3.02 2.51
CA VAL A 261 13.99 2.19 1.43
C VAL A 261 13.93 2.98 0.12
N LEU A 262 13.41 4.20 0.15
CA LEU A 262 13.34 5.07 -1.03
C LEU A 262 14.74 5.42 -1.54
N ALA A 263 15.67 5.75 -0.65
CA ALA A 263 17.06 6.08 -1.02
C ALA A 263 17.76 4.89 -1.69
N HIS A 264 17.55 3.67 -1.20
CA HIS A 264 18.12 2.46 -1.77
C HIS A 264 17.59 2.14 -3.17
N LEU A 265 16.28 2.31 -3.38
CA LEU A 265 15.66 2.13 -4.70
C LEU A 265 16.09 3.22 -5.69
N ASP A 266 16.24 4.46 -5.23
CA ASP A 266 16.72 5.57 -6.05
C ASP A 266 18.19 5.41 -6.46
N ALA A 267 19.02 4.85 -5.57
CA ALA A 267 20.42 4.52 -5.87
C ALA A 267 20.53 3.36 -6.88
N ASN A 268 19.52 2.49 -6.96
CA ASN A 268 19.49 1.31 -7.82
C ASN A 268 18.23 1.30 -8.71
N PRO A 269 18.19 2.08 -9.82
CA PRO A 269 16.97 2.23 -10.64
C PRO A 269 16.41 0.93 -11.24
N SER A 270 17.23 -0.12 -11.37
CA SER A 270 16.78 -1.45 -11.79
C SER A 270 15.84 -2.12 -10.79
N LEU A 271 15.82 -1.67 -9.52
CA LEU A 271 14.91 -2.16 -8.49
C LEU A 271 13.53 -1.47 -8.57
N TRP A 272 13.46 -0.31 -9.21
CA TRP A 272 12.19 0.33 -9.56
C TRP A 272 11.53 -0.33 -10.78
N VAL A 273 12.32 -0.73 -11.78
CA VAL A 273 11.81 -1.26 -13.07
C VAL A 273 12.41 -2.64 -13.37
N PRO A 274 11.61 -3.73 -13.38
CA PRO A 274 10.17 -3.79 -13.12
C PRO A 274 9.81 -3.59 -11.64
N CYS A 275 8.62 -3.05 -11.35
CA CYS A 275 8.21 -2.67 -9.99
C CYS A 275 7.95 -3.82 -9.00
N SER A 276 8.30 -5.06 -9.35
CA SER A 276 8.02 -6.27 -8.56
C SER A 276 8.70 -6.25 -7.19
N PHE A 277 9.98 -5.88 -7.14
CA PHE A 277 10.75 -5.77 -5.91
C PHE A 277 10.24 -4.61 -5.04
N ALA A 278 10.09 -3.41 -5.62
CA ALA A 278 9.52 -2.27 -4.92
C ALA A 278 8.13 -2.60 -4.34
N LEU A 279 7.26 -3.27 -5.11
CA LEU A 279 5.94 -3.68 -4.66
C LEU A 279 6.02 -4.69 -3.50
N LEU A 280 6.93 -5.67 -3.53
CA LEU A 280 7.17 -6.60 -2.42
C LEU A 280 7.49 -5.85 -1.13
N VAL A 281 8.45 -4.92 -1.20
CA VAL A 281 8.92 -4.15 -0.03
C VAL A 281 7.81 -3.25 0.50
N PHE A 282 7.19 -2.41 -0.34
CA PHE A 282 6.15 -1.48 0.07
C PHE A 282 4.85 -2.17 0.52
N ARG A 283 4.50 -3.32 -0.08
CA ARG A 283 3.39 -4.13 0.41
C ARG A 283 3.69 -4.68 1.80
N THR A 284 4.93 -5.07 2.09
CA THR A 284 5.34 -5.50 3.44
C THR A 284 5.22 -4.34 4.43
N LEU A 285 5.72 -3.15 4.07
CA LEU A 285 5.56 -1.92 4.87
C LEU A 285 4.09 -1.56 5.17
N VAL A 286 3.16 -1.78 4.24
CA VAL A 286 1.74 -1.45 4.48
C VAL A 286 1.03 -2.56 5.26
N THR A 287 1.28 -3.83 4.95
CA THR A 287 0.57 -4.97 5.57
C THR A 287 1.03 -5.29 6.99
N ARG A 288 2.26 -4.91 7.34
CA ARG A 288 2.84 -5.11 8.67
C ARG A 288 2.76 -3.87 9.56
N ALA A 289 2.19 -2.78 9.08
CA ALA A 289 2.02 -1.56 9.85
C ALA A 289 1.14 -1.83 11.08
N PRO A 290 1.53 -1.39 12.31
CA PRO A 290 0.77 -1.67 13.52
C PRO A 290 -0.64 -1.07 13.56
N LYS A 291 -0.84 0.07 12.88
CA LYS A 291 -2.13 0.78 12.80
C LYS A 291 -2.35 1.35 11.39
N PRO A 292 -3.60 1.58 10.96
CA PRO A 292 -3.91 2.14 9.64
C PRO A 292 -3.21 3.47 9.32
N GLY A 293 -2.98 4.32 10.33
CA GLY A 293 -2.24 5.57 10.14
C GLY A 293 -0.81 5.39 9.61
N TYR A 294 -0.12 4.31 10.01
CA TYR A 294 1.25 4.01 9.57
C TYR A 294 1.25 3.57 8.10
N ALA A 295 0.33 2.67 7.75
CA ALA A 295 0.08 2.22 6.39
C ALA A 295 -0.19 3.41 5.45
N TYR A 296 -0.96 4.38 5.92
CA TYR A 296 -1.23 5.60 5.18
C TYR A 296 0.02 6.45 4.93
N THR A 297 0.87 6.63 5.94
CA THR A 297 2.12 7.38 5.81
C THR A 297 3.01 6.82 4.70
N VAL A 298 3.00 5.49 4.47
CA VAL A 298 3.72 4.88 3.34
C VAL A 298 3.20 5.39 2.01
N VAL A 299 1.88 5.41 1.82
CA VAL A 299 1.22 5.90 0.60
C VAL A 299 1.53 7.38 0.38
N GLU A 300 1.39 8.20 1.42
CA GLU A 300 1.68 9.64 1.35
C GLU A 300 3.15 9.90 0.97
N ARG A 301 4.09 9.16 1.57
CA ARG A 301 5.53 9.31 1.28
C ARG A 301 5.87 8.87 -0.15
N LEU A 302 5.26 7.80 -0.66
CA LEU A 302 5.43 7.37 -2.06
C LEU A 302 4.86 8.37 -3.06
N VAL A 303 3.66 8.88 -2.81
CA VAL A 303 3.03 9.90 -3.66
C VAL A 303 3.85 11.18 -3.66
N GLY A 304 4.35 11.61 -2.50
CA GLY A 304 5.30 12.71 -2.40
C GLY A 304 6.64 12.42 -3.10
N HIS A 305 7.08 11.17 -3.15
CA HIS A 305 8.32 10.75 -3.81
C HIS A 305 8.28 10.88 -5.33
N LEU A 306 7.10 10.97 -5.95
CA LEU A 306 6.97 11.32 -7.38
C LEU A 306 7.58 12.69 -7.70
N ASN A 307 7.78 13.54 -6.70
CA ASN A 307 8.41 14.85 -6.82
C ASN A 307 9.93 14.84 -6.64
N SER A 308 10.52 13.70 -6.28
CA SER A 308 11.97 13.60 -6.10
C SER A 308 12.69 13.76 -7.43
N LYS A 309 13.90 14.34 -7.41
CA LYS A 309 14.68 14.58 -8.62
C LYS A 309 15.06 13.29 -9.34
N SER A 310 15.34 12.23 -8.58
CA SER A 310 15.66 10.87 -9.05
C SER A 310 14.51 10.27 -9.85
N VAL A 311 13.29 10.32 -9.29
CA VAL A 311 12.09 9.75 -9.92
C VAL A 311 11.60 10.63 -11.07
N ALA A 312 11.54 11.95 -10.89
CA ALA A 312 11.01 12.87 -11.90
C ALA A 312 11.78 12.83 -13.23
N ALA A 313 13.07 12.45 -13.21
CA ALA A 313 13.90 12.35 -14.39
C ALA A 313 13.52 11.19 -15.33
N SER A 314 12.76 10.19 -14.87
CA SER A 314 12.48 8.96 -15.63
C SER A 314 10.99 8.60 -15.59
N THR A 315 10.31 8.71 -16.73
CA THR A 315 8.91 8.29 -16.91
C THR A 315 8.64 6.83 -16.51
N PRO A 316 9.47 5.81 -16.87
CA PRO A 316 9.21 4.44 -16.44
C PRO A 316 9.35 4.25 -14.92
N VAL A 317 10.25 4.99 -14.27
CA VAL A 317 10.36 4.97 -12.79
C VAL A 317 9.13 5.63 -12.16
N ARG A 318 8.68 6.80 -12.65
CA ARG A 318 7.42 7.43 -12.20
C ARG A 318 6.24 6.47 -12.32
N GLN A 319 6.12 5.79 -13.45
CA GLN A 319 5.08 4.79 -13.67
C GLN A 319 5.17 3.63 -12.68
N CYS A 320 6.38 3.12 -12.40
CA CYS A 320 6.58 2.04 -11.43
C CYS A 320 6.26 2.47 -9.99
N VAL A 321 6.67 3.67 -9.57
CA VAL A 321 6.29 4.23 -8.25
C VAL A 321 4.77 4.31 -8.13
N LEU A 322 4.10 4.76 -9.19
CA LEU A 322 2.65 4.86 -9.24
C LEU A 322 1.96 3.49 -9.21
N GLN A 323 2.49 2.49 -9.92
CA GLN A 323 2.00 1.11 -9.86
C GLN A 323 2.15 0.52 -8.46
N VAL A 324 3.24 0.86 -7.74
CA VAL A 324 3.40 0.49 -6.33
C VAL A 324 2.32 1.13 -5.47
N VAL A 325 2.08 2.45 -5.60
CA VAL A 325 0.99 3.15 -4.89
C VAL A 325 -0.35 2.47 -5.16
N SER A 326 -0.64 2.19 -6.43
CA SER A 326 -1.85 1.52 -6.88
C SER A 326 -2.00 0.10 -6.31
N GLY A 327 -0.90 -0.63 -6.13
CA GLY A 327 -0.89 -2.00 -5.60
C GLY A 327 -1.00 -2.09 -4.08
N ILE A 328 -0.66 -1.02 -3.34
CA ILE A 328 -0.69 -1.02 -1.87
C ILE A 328 -1.90 -0.29 -1.27
N VAL A 329 -2.55 0.59 -2.03
CA VAL A 329 -3.62 1.47 -1.51
C VAL A 329 -4.79 0.71 -0.88
N GLY A 330 -5.14 -0.46 -1.43
CA GLY A 330 -6.20 -1.33 -0.92
C GLY A 330 -5.95 -1.82 0.51
N PHE A 331 -4.70 -1.90 0.94
CA PHE A 331 -4.32 -2.30 2.30
C PHE A 331 -4.26 -1.12 3.28
N ALA A 332 -4.24 0.13 2.79
CA ALA A 332 -4.07 1.33 3.62
C ALA A 332 -5.37 2.14 3.81
N ALA A 333 -6.28 2.13 2.84
CA ALA A 333 -7.34 3.14 2.75
C ALA A 333 -8.58 2.92 3.64
N GLY A 334 -8.75 1.73 4.23
CA GLY A 334 -9.97 1.32 4.97
C GLY A 334 -10.37 2.24 6.13
N ASP A 335 -9.39 2.82 6.83
CA ASP A 335 -9.61 3.75 7.97
C ASP A 335 -8.95 5.13 7.71
N SER A 336 -8.84 5.53 6.44
CA SER A 336 -8.13 6.77 6.05
C SER A 336 -8.77 8.05 6.62
N VAL A 337 -7.92 9.01 6.98
CA VAL A 337 -8.30 10.31 7.58
C VAL A 337 -8.40 11.38 6.49
N GLY A 338 -9.53 12.10 6.41
CA GLY A 338 -9.89 12.98 5.28
C GLY A 338 -8.82 13.95 4.74
N PRO A 339 -8.11 14.75 5.58
CA PRO A 339 -7.04 15.64 5.13
C PRO A 339 -5.92 14.93 4.35
N ALA A 340 -5.61 13.70 4.75
CA ALA A 340 -4.55 12.93 4.14
C ALA A 340 -4.96 12.51 2.73
N VAL A 341 -6.21 12.04 2.57
CA VAL A 341 -6.79 11.64 1.27
C VAL A 341 -6.73 12.79 0.26
N TYR A 342 -7.06 14.00 0.72
CA TYR A 342 -6.98 15.21 -0.11
C TYR A 342 -5.56 15.47 -0.63
N ASN A 343 -4.53 15.34 0.22
CA ASN A 343 -3.14 15.54 -0.18
C ASN A 343 -2.71 14.58 -1.29
N VAL A 344 -3.15 13.31 -1.22
CA VAL A 344 -2.85 12.32 -2.26
C VAL A 344 -3.50 12.72 -3.58
N PHE A 345 -4.79 13.02 -3.61
CA PHE A 345 -5.47 13.44 -4.85
C PHE A 345 -4.91 14.75 -5.40
N LYS A 346 -4.57 15.71 -4.53
CA LYS A 346 -3.91 16.95 -4.94
C LYS A 346 -2.61 16.69 -5.67
N GLU A 347 -1.75 15.83 -5.12
CA GLU A 347 -0.48 15.50 -5.74
C GLU A 347 -0.69 14.73 -7.05
N LEU A 348 -1.59 13.75 -7.10
CA LEU A 348 -1.90 13.01 -8.34
C LEU A 348 -2.41 13.94 -9.46
N CYS A 349 -3.22 14.97 -9.13
CA CYS A 349 -3.61 16.00 -10.10
C CYS A 349 -2.43 16.85 -10.58
N CYS A 350 -1.52 17.23 -9.66
CA CYS A 350 -0.29 17.93 -10.03
C CYS A 350 0.58 17.08 -10.97
N GLN A 351 0.66 15.77 -10.75
CA GLN A 351 1.39 14.84 -11.63
C GLN A 351 0.75 14.73 -13.03
N LEU A 352 -0.58 14.72 -13.13
CA LEU A 352 -1.28 14.79 -14.42
C LEU A 352 -0.93 16.07 -15.18
N ALA A 353 -1.01 17.23 -14.51
CA ALA A 353 -0.67 18.51 -15.10
C ALA A 353 0.80 18.53 -15.58
N ARG A 354 1.74 18.01 -14.78
CA ARG A 354 3.17 17.96 -15.13
C ARG A 354 3.50 17.01 -16.28
N SER A 355 2.78 15.88 -16.40
CA SER A 355 2.94 14.99 -17.55
C SER A 355 2.51 15.68 -18.85
N LEU A 356 1.51 16.56 -18.79
CA LEU A 356 1.05 17.34 -19.95
C LEU A 356 1.98 18.52 -20.30
N THR A 357 2.62 19.14 -19.31
CA THR A 357 3.56 20.26 -19.53
C THR A 357 5.01 19.82 -19.72
N CYS A 358 5.30 18.52 -19.71
CA CYS A 358 6.65 18.03 -19.97
C CYS A 358 7.07 18.29 -21.43
N PRO A 359 8.38 18.25 -21.76
CA PRO A 359 8.87 18.55 -23.12
C PRO A 359 8.33 17.63 -24.22
N SER A 360 7.86 16.43 -23.88
CA SER A 360 7.43 15.40 -24.83
C SER A 360 6.17 14.66 -24.37
N PRO A 361 5.02 15.35 -24.27
CA PRO A 361 3.80 14.80 -23.67
C PRO A 361 3.14 13.70 -24.53
N ASP A 362 3.41 13.71 -25.84
CA ASP A 362 2.86 12.78 -26.81
C ASP A 362 3.56 11.40 -26.82
N GLN A 363 4.65 11.23 -26.07
CA GLN A 363 5.33 9.94 -26.00
C GLN A 363 4.39 8.85 -25.45
N PRO A 364 4.48 7.61 -25.97
CA PRO A 364 3.62 6.53 -25.53
C PRO A 364 3.79 6.22 -24.02
N ALA A 365 5.01 6.34 -23.50
CA ALA A 365 5.30 6.16 -22.08
C ALA A 365 4.58 7.21 -21.20
N GLU A 366 4.56 8.48 -21.60
CA GLU A 366 3.82 9.54 -20.89
C GLU A 366 2.30 9.33 -20.98
N ARG A 367 1.80 8.92 -22.14
CA ARG A 367 0.38 8.56 -22.30
C ARG A 367 -0.02 7.40 -21.38
N GLN A 368 0.81 6.37 -21.30
CA GLN A 368 0.58 5.24 -20.41
C GLN A 368 0.66 5.65 -18.93
N TYR A 369 1.61 6.52 -18.57
CA TYR A 369 1.70 7.09 -17.22
C TYR A 369 0.43 7.86 -16.84
N ARG A 370 -0.11 8.71 -17.73
CA ARG A 370 -1.38 9.43 -17.51
C ARG A 370 -2.57 8.48 -17.31
N GLN A 371 -2.63 7.39 -18.07
CA GLN A 371 -3.66 6.37 -17.90
C GLN A 371 -3.54 5.66 -16.54
N GLU A 372 -2.33 5.29 -16.13
CA GLU A 372 -2.07 4.68 -14.81
C GLU A 372 -2.41 5.66 -13.66
N LEU A 373 -2.22 6.97 -13.83
CA LEU A 373 -2.59 7.99 -12.85
C LEU A 373 -4.09 7.99 -12.60
N VAL A 374 -4.87 8.01 -13.68
CA VAL A 374 -6.33 7.94 -13.62
C VAL A 374 -6.79 6.61 -13.01
N GLN A 375 -6.17 5.49 -13.39
CA GLN A 375 -6.47 4.18 -12.82
C GLN A 375 -6.17 4.12 -11.32
N THR A 376 -5.05 4.68 -10.89
CA THR A 376 -4.63 4.73 -9.48
C THR A 376 -5.57 5.59 -8.64
N MET A 377 -6.01 6.74 -9.17
CA MET A 377 -7.04 7.56 -8.52
C MET A 377 -8.34 6.77 -8.27
N GLY A 378 -8.79 5.97 -9.24
CA GLY A 378 -9.98 5.15 -9.06
C GLY A 378 -9.78 3.95 -8.13
N ARG A 379 -8.64 3.23 -8.18
CA ARG A 379 -8.33 2.17 -7.19
C ARG A 379 -8.24 2.72 -5.77
N TYR A 380 -7.66 3.91 -5.62
CA TYR A 380 -7.64 4.62 -4.35
C TYR A 380 -9.06 4.90 -3.88
N ALA A 381 -9.90 5.47 -4.75
CA ALA A 381 -11.29 5.75 -4.42
C ALA A 381 -12.09 4.50 -4.08
N GLU A 382 -11.86 3.36 -4.74
CA GLU A 382 -12.51 2.09 -4.42
C GLU A 382 -12.23 1.65 -2.98
N ALA A 383 -11.00 1.83 -2.52
CA ALA A 383 -10.58 1.47 -1.18
C ALA A 383 -10.96 2.51 -0.10
N ALA A 384 -11.32 3.73 -0.50
CA ALA A 384 -11.70 4.81 0.41
C ALA A 384 -13.17 4.69 0.89
N PRO A 385 -13.50 5.19 2.10
CA PRO A 385 -14.88 5.32 2.57
C PRO A 385 -15.76 6.15 1.63
N ASP A 386 -17.04 5.80 1.49
CA ASP A 386 -18.00 6.53 0.63
C ASP A 386 -18.15 8.00 1.04
N THR A 387 -17.94 8.33 2.33
CA THR A 387 -17.96 9.70 2.86
C THR A 387 -16.94 10.62 2.19
N HIS A 388 -15.81 10.08 1.71
CA HIS A 388 -14.76 10.86 1.06
C HIS A 388 -14.95 10.95 -0.46
N LYS A 389 -15.66 10.00 -1.10
CA LYS A 389 -15.75 9.92 -2.57
C LYS A 389 -16.44 11.13 -3.18
N LEU A 390 -17.47 11.65 -2.52
CA LEU A 390 -18.16 12.87 -2.96
C LEU A 390 -17.21 14.08 -2.98
N GLU A 391 -16.45 14.28 -1.90
CA GLU A 391 -15.49 15.38 -1.78
C GLU A 391 -14.33 15.22 -2.76
N ILE A 392 -13.86 13.99 -2.99
CA ILE A 392 -12.87 13.68 -4.04
C ILE A 392 -13.41 14.08 -5.42
N MET A 393 -14.64 13.68 -5.77
CA MET A 393 -15.24 14.04 -7.07
C MET A 393 -15.35 15.56 -7.25
N LYS A 394 -15.84 16.26 -6.23
CA LYS A 394 -15.93 17.73 -6.23
C LYS A 394 -14.56 18.38 -6.42
N TYR A 395 -13.56 17.89 -5.70
CA TYR A 395 -12.18 18.36 -5.81
C TYR A 395 -11.64 18.19 -7.24
N LEU A 396 -11.75 16.99 -7.81
CA LEU A 396 -11.27 16.70 -9.18
C LEU A 396 -11.96 17.58 -10.22
N LEU A 397 -13.28 17.79 -10.09
CA LEU A 397 -14.05 18.64 -11.01
C LEU A 397 -13.69 20.13 -10.86
N THR A 398 -13.38 20.58 -9.66
CA THR A 398 -13.05 22.00 -9.41
C THR A 398 -11.54 22.29 -9.48
N TYR A 399 -10.72 21.26 -9.71
CA TYR A 399 -9.26 21.40 -9.81
C TYR A 399 -8.86 22.49 -10.79
N GLN A 400 -8.02 23.41 -10.32
CA GLN A 400 -7.44 24.48 -11.11
C GLN A 400 -6.00 24.11 -11.46
N PRO A 401 -5.64 24.12 -12.76
CA PRO A 401 -4.28 23.80 -13.16
C PRO A 401 -3.29 24.87 -12.66
N PRO A 402 -2.00 24.53 -12.52
CA PRO A 402 -0.95 25.50 -12.20
C PRO A 402 -0.86 26.60 -13.27
N SER A 403 -0.37 27.79 -12.89
CA SER A 403 -0.34 28.99 -13.73
C SER A 403 0.33 28.81 -15.11
N GLU A 404 1.20 27.82 -15.26
CA GLU A 404 1.87 27.44 -16.52
C GLU A 404 0.88 26.96 -17.61
N LEU A 405 -0.29 26.45 -17.21
CA LEU A 405 -1.38 26.00 -18.07
C LEU A 405 -2.49 27.06 -18.20
N SER A 406 -2.19 28.34 -17.93
CA SER A 406 -3.18 29.42 -18.02
C SER A 406 -3.60 29.66 -19.47
N PRO A 407 -4.89 29.91 -19.74
CA PRO A 407 -5.43 30.15 -21.09
C PRO A 407 -4.99 31.49 -21.71
N ALA A 408 -4.22 32.31 -20.99
CA ALA A 408 -3.99 33.70 -21.36
C ALA A 408 -2.95 33.94 -22.49
N THR A 409 -2.19 32.94 -22.94
CA THR A 409 -1.06 33.22 -23.86
C THR A 409 -0.86 32.33 -25.09
N ASP A 410 -1.46 31.12 -25.23
CA ASP A 410 -1.17 30.27 -26.40
C ASP A 410 -2.27 29.24 -26.77
N ARG A 411 -2.52 29.03 -28.08
CA ARG A 411 -3.45 27.99 -28.59
C ARG A 411 -3.02 26.55 -28.28
N SER A 412 -1.74 26.32 -27.98
CA SER A 412 -1.24 25.02 -27.49
C SER A 412 -1.74 24.71 -26.08
N ASN A 413 -1.94 25.73 -25.24
CA ASN A 413 -2.42 25.54 -23.86
C ASN A 413 -3.88 25.07 -23.84
N GLU A 414 -4.71 25.49 -24.81
CA GLU A 414 -6.10 25.05 -24.93
C GLU A 414 -6.21 23.52 -25.07
N LYS A 415 -5.42 22.91 -25.96
CA LYS A 415 -5.38 21.45 -26.14
C LYS A 415 -4.92 20.71 -24.87
N LEU A 416 -3.92 21.25 -24.17
CA LEU A 416 -3.43 20.66 -22.92
C LEU A 416 -4.48 20.76 -21.80
N ILE A 417 -5.22 21.87 -21.74
CA ILE A 417 -6.34 22.06 -20.80
C ILE A 417 -7.47 21.07 -21.12
N ASP A 418 -7.76 20.80 -22.39
CA ASP A 418 -8.73 19.78 -22.78
C ASP A 418 -8.30 18.37 -22.36
N GLU A 419 -7.04 17.98 -22.62
CA GLU A 419 -6.52 16.68 -22.22
C GLU A 419 -6.51 16.49 -20.70
N LEU A 420 -6.16 17.54 -19.95
CA LEU A 420 -6.26 17.55 -18.50
C LEU A 420 -7.72 17.38 -18.05
N SER A 421 -8.63 18.13 -18.66
CA SER A 421 -10.06 18.09 -18.35
C SER A 421 -10.66 16.70 -18.62
N MET A 422 -10.26 16.03 -19.70
CA MET A 422 -10.65 14.65 -19.99
C MET A 422 -10.07 13.64 -18.99
N SER A 423 -8.81 13.81 -18.59
CA SER A 423 -8.18 12.95 -17.60
C SER A 423 -8.88 13.06 -16.24
N LEU A 424 -9.22 14.29 -15.82
CA LEU A 424 -9.97 14.55 -14.59
C LEU A 424 -11.39 13.98 -14.67
N LEU A 425 -12.12 14.17 -15.78
CA LEU A 425 -13.45 13.56 -15.96
C LEU A 425 -13.39 12.03 -15.95
N SER A 426 -12.32 11.44 -16.49
CA SER A 426 -12.10 9.99 -16.45
C SER A 426 -11.87 9.50 -15.03
N ALA A 427 -11.05 10.20 -14.24
CA ALA A 427 -10.87 9.90 -12.83
C ALA A 427 -12.18 10.04 -12.04
N VAL A 428 -12.95 11.12 -12.24
CA VAL A 428 -14.26 11.32 -11.60
C VAL A 428 -15.22 10.17 -11.93
N ALA A 429 -15.25 9.69 -13.17
CA ALA A 429 -16.09 8.55 -13.54
C ALA A 429 -15.70 7.27 -12.80
N MET A 430 -14.41 7.02 -12.59
CA MET A 430 -13.96 5.88 -11.78
C MET A 430 -14.34 6.02 -10.31
N VAL A 431 -14.21 7.23 -9.73
CA VAL A 431 -14.66 7.50 -8.36
C VAL A 431 -16.16 7.31 -8.22
N ALA A 432 -16.95 7.76 -9.21
CA ALA A 432 -18.39 7.62 -9.24
C ALA A 432 -18.83 6.14 -9.33
N ASP A 433 -18.15 5.32 -10.14
CA ASP A 433 -18.43 3.88 -10.27
C ASP A 433 -18.14 3.12 -8.95
N ALA A 434 -17.15 3.60 -8.18
CA ALA A 434 -16.84 3.08 -6.85
C ALA A 434 -17.78 3.59 -5.74
N TYR A 435 -18.55 4.67 -5.97
CA TYR A 435 -19.34 5.33 -4.94
C TYR A 435 -20.66 4.61 -4.66
N ARG A 436 -20.95 4.35 -3.39
CA ARG A 436 -22.19 3.71 -2.96
C ARG A 436 -22.99 4.67 -2.10
N SER A 437 -24.14 5.11 -2.61
CA SER A 437 -25.05 6.02 -1.91
C SER A 437 -26.42 5.37 -1.67
N ARG A 438 -27.06 5.68 -0.54
CA ARG A 438 -28.39 5.14 -0.18
C ARG A 438 -29.54 6.06 -0.64
N SER A 439 -29.32 7.37 -0.70
CA SER A 439 -30.30 8.37 -1.10
C SER A 439 -29.80 9.19 -2.29
N LEU A 440 -30.73 9.64 -3.13
CA LEU A 440 -30.41 10.42 -4.34
C LEU A 440 -29.82 11.78 -3.94
N ASN A 441 -30.37 12.38 -2.88
CA ASN A 441 -29.93 13.68 -2.35
C ASN A 441 -28.45 13.71 -1.96
N VAL A 442 -27.95 12.58 -1.45
CA VAL A 442 -26.54 12.39 -1.07
C VAL A 442 -25.69 11.95 -2.27
N ALA A 443 -26.31 11.31 -3.28
CA ALA A 443 -25.63 10.89 -4.50
C ALA A 443 -25.29 12.07 -5.42
N LEU A 444 -26.21 13.03 -5.53
CA LEU A 444 -26.21 14.09 -6.54
C LEU A 444 -26.48 15.47 -5.90
N PRO A 445 -25.59 15.98 -5.05
CA PRO A 445 -25.75 17.32 -4.50
C PRO A 445 -25.57 18.39 -5.59
N LEU A 446 -26.27 19.52 -5.43
CA LEU A 446 -26.37 20.59 -6.44
C LEU A 446 -25.02 21.20 -6.81
N ASP A 447 -24.10 21.28 -5.86
CA ASP A 447 -22.74 21.77 -6.05
C ASP A 447 -21.91 20.85 -6.95
N LEU A 448 -22.05 19.53 -6.81
CA LEU A 448 -21.42 18.55 -7.71
C LEU A 448 -21.97 18.67 -9.14
N LEU A 449 -23.29 18.86 -9.29
CA LEU A 449 -23.92 19.10 -10.59
C LEU A 449 -23.42 20.38 -11.24
N GLY A 450 -23.29 21.47 -10.47
CA GLY A 450 -22.67 22.71 -10.92
C GLY A 450 -21.22 22.51 -11.38
N ALA A 451 -20.44 21.71 -10.65
CA ALA A 451 -19.04 21.41 -10.99
C ALA A 451 -18.92 20.61 -12.32
N LEU A 452 -19.82 19.67 -12.59
CA LEU A 452 -19.88 18.93 -13.87
C LEU A 452 -20.17 19.84 -15.08
N LEU A 453 -20.74 21.01 -14.85
CA LEU A 453 -21.13 21.97 -15.89
C LEU A 453 -20.12 23.05 -16.19
N LEU A 454 -19.00 23.08 -15.47
CA LEU A 454 -18.00 24.13 -15.60
C LEU A 454 -17.58 24.33 -17.07
N PRO A 455 -17.35 25.58 -17.52
CA PRO A 455 -17.05 25.88 -18.92
C PRO A 455 -15.84 25.13 -19.50
N LYS A 456 -14.84 24.80 -18.66
CA LYS A 456 -13.67 23.98 -19.07
C LYS A 456 -14.05 22.59 -19.60
N TYR A 457 -15.22 22.09 -19.24
CA TYR A 457 -15.76 20.82 -19.76
C TYR A 457 -16.67 21.00 -20.98
N ARG A 458 -16.77 22.22 -21.54
CA ARG A 458 -17.65 22.55 -22.68
C ARG A 458 -16.91 22.82 -24.00
N LEU A 459 -15.60 23.08 -23.99
CA LEU A 459 -15.03 23.98 -25.01
C LEU A 459 -14.37 23.39 -26.27
N GLN A 460 -13.84 22.16 -26.38
CA GLN A 460 -13.13 21.83 -27.65
C GLN A 460 -13.24 20.40 -28.18
N SER A 461 -13.82 19.43 -27.44
CA SER A 461 -14.26 18.14 -28.01
C SER A 461 -15.63 17.71 -27.44
N GLN A 462 -16.69 18.39 -27.89
CA GLN A 462 -18.06 18.30 -27.34
C GLN A 462 -18.57 16.87 -27.12
N LEU A 463 -18.20 15.92 -27.99
CA LEU A 463 -18.66 14.53 -27.92
C LEU A 463 -17.98 13.70 -26.82
N GLN A 464 -16.67 13.81 -26.64
CA GLN A 464 -15.94 12.97 -25.67
C GLN A 464 -16.14 13.44 -24.23
N HIS A 465 -16.05 14.75 -24.00
CA HIS A 465 -16.32 15.34 -22.68
C HIS A 465 -17.78 15.10 -22.28
N GLY A 466 -18.71 15.27 -23.23
CA GLY A 466 -20.13 14.95 -23.04
C GLY A 466 -20.35 13.50 -22.62
N ARG A 467 -19.81 12.54 -23.39
CA ARG A 467 -19.88 11.10 -23.08
C ARG A 467 -19.37 10.78 -21.67
N GLN A 468 -18.25 11.39 -21.27
CA GLN A 468 -17.67 11.12 -19.95
C GLN A 468 -18.51 11.69 -18.80
N ARG A 469 -19.05 12.91 -18.95
CA ARG A 469 -19.98 13.49 -17.95
C ARG A 469 -21.23 12.63 -17.78
N ILE A 470 -21.76 12.11 -18.89
CA ILE A 470 -22.87 11.17 -18.82
C ILE A 470 -22.47 9.90 -18.08
N ALA A 471 -21.28 9.35 -18.35
CA ALA A 471 -20.83 8.15 -17.67
C ALA A 471 -20.77 8.37 -16.14
N VAL A 472 -20.32 9.56 -15.70
CA VAL A 472 -20.38 9.98 -14.29
C VAL A 472 -21.84 10.01 -13.79
N LEU A 473 -22.74 10.71 -14.48
CA LEU A 473 -24.15 10.80 -14.09
C LEU A 473 -24.82 9.42 -14.02
N ALA A 474 -24.55 8.54 -14.98
CA ALA A 474 -25.06 7.19 -15.01
C ALA A 474 -24.58 6.37 -13.79
N ALA A 475 -23.29 6.48 -13.45
CA ALA A 475 -22.74 5.80 -12.27
C ALA A 475 -23.36 6.31 -10.96
N LEU A 476 -23.57 7.64 -10.83
CA LEU A 476 -24.21 8.23 -9.64
C LEU A 476 -25.70 7.86 -9.51
N LEU A 477 -26.40 7.71 -10.64
CA LEU A 477 -27.80 7.30 -10.68
C LEU A 477 -27.97 5.79 -10.45
N ASP A 478 -27.02 4.96 -10.89
CA ASP A 478 -27.05 3.49 -10.72
C ASP A 478 -26.68 3.04 -9.30
N ARG A 479 -27.40 3.56 -8.31
CA ARG A 479 -27.16 3.33 -6.87
C ARG A 479 -27.36 1.88 -6.45
N ARG A 480 -28.15 1.11 -7.22
CA ARG A 480 -28.54 -0.28 -6.90
C ARG A 480 -27.82 -1.33 -7.75
N ARG A 481 -26.82 -0.95 -8.57
CA ARG A 481 -26.13 -1.84 -9.53
C ARG A 481 -27.10 -2.55 -10.47
N CYS A 482 -28.14 -1.84 -10.90
CA CYS A 482 -29.11 -2.32 -11.88
C CYS A 482 -28.53 -2.36 -13.30
N ARG A 483 -27.32 -1.86 -13.56
CA ARG A 483 -26.62 -1.99 -14.86
C ARG A 483 -26.67 -3.40 -15.46
N GLN A 484 -26.53 -4.43 -14.63
CA GLN A 484 -26.58 -5.84 -15.07
C GLN A 484 -28.01 -6.34 -15.32
N ARG A 485 -29.01 -5.74 -14.66
CA ARG A 485 -30.44 -6.05 -14.89
C ARG A 485 -30.97 -5.41 -16.17
N LEU A 486 -30.35 -4.31 -16.61
CA LEU A 486 -30.71 -3.57 -17.83
C LEU A 486 -29.99 -4.08 -19.11
N CYS A 487 -29.16 -5.13 -19.01
CA CYS A 487 -28.50 -5.81 -20.13
C CYS A 487 -28.22 -7.28 -19.74
N PRO A 488 -28.93 -8.31 -20.26
CA PRO A 488 -29.21 -8.53 -21.67
C PRO A 488 -30.65 -9.04 -21.94
N SER A 489 -31.51 -8.14 -22.34
CA SER A 489 -32.59 -8.40 -23.29
C SER A 489 -32.63 -7.15 -24.17
N PRO A 490 -33.06 -7.22 -25.44
CA PRO A 490 -33.13 -6.02 -26.26
C PRO A 490 -34.07 -5.08 -25.53
N LEU A 491 -33.55 -3.99 -24.95
CA LEU A 491 -34.41 -2.90 -24.52
C LEU A 491 -35.11 -2.44 -25.81
N PRO A 492 -36.40 -2.75 -25.99
CA PRO A 492 -37.14 -2.38 -27.18
C PRO A 492 -37.55 -0.93 -26.97
N LEU A 493 -36.58 -0.02 -26.97
CA LEU A 493 -36.78 1.28 -26.33
C LEU A 493 -37.78 2.18 -27.06
N PHE A 494 -38.29 1.83 -28.25
CA PHE A 494 -39.44 2.49 -28.87
C PHE A 494 -40.35 1.61 -29.75
N THR A 495 -40.53 0.33 -29.42
CA THR A 495 -41.58 -0.47 -30.10
C THR A 495 -42.41 -1.20 -29.07
N ALA A 496 -43.63 -0.70 -28.88
CA ALA A 496 -44.67 -1.18 -27.98
C ALA A 496 -44.40 -0.94 -26.49
N TRP A 497 -44.94 0.16 -25.95
CA TRP A 497 -45.33 0.15 -24.55
C TRP A 497 -46.59 -0.73 -24.43
N PRO A 498 -46.62 -1.70 -23.51
CA PRO A 498 -47.82 -2.50 -23.30
C PRO A 498 -48.90 -1.61 -22.71
N THR A 499 -50.07 -1.65 -23.32
CA THR A 499 -51.31 -1.29 -22.64
C THR A 499 -51.52 -2.24 -21.45
N PRO A 500 -52.36 -1.89 -20.46
CA PRO A 500 -52.56 -2.70 -19.24
C PRO A 500 -53.06 -4.15 -19.42
N GLU A 501 -53.07 -4.68 -20.64
CA GLU A 501 -53.61 -5.98 -21.02
C GLU A 501 -52.52 -7.06 -21.21
N ASP A 502 -51.23 -6.71 -21.31
CA ASP A 502 -50.16 -7.67 -21.68
C ASP A 502 -49.52 -8.44 -20.50
N ILE A 503 -50.18 -8.48 -19.33
CA ILE A 503 -49.78 -9.36 -18.22
C ILE A 503 -50.47 -10.71 -18.40
N ALA A 504 -49.91 -11.59 -19.24
CA ALA A 504 -50.13 -13.03 -19.12
C ALA A 504 -49.06 -13.79 -19.90
N ASP A 505 -48.34 -14.66 -19.18
CA ASP A 505 -47.66 -15.87 -19.67
C ASP A 505 -46.41 -15.64 -20.57
N ASP A 506 -45.28 -16.35 -20.48
CA ASP A 506 -44.79 -17.46 -19.67
C ASP A 506 -43.25 -17.55 -19.92
N ASP A 507 -42.60 -18.34 -19.08
CA ASP A 507 -41.18 -18.61 -18.87
C ASP A 507 -40.28 -18.99 -20.09
N GLY A 508 -38.95 -18.83 -19.91
CA GLY A 508 -38.00 -19.84 -20.45
C GLY A 508 -36.66 -19.41 -21.08
N ASP A 509 -35.67 -19.07 -20.25
CA ASP A 509 -34.26 -19.55 -20.21
C ASP A 509 -33.25 -19.51 -21.42
N LYS A 510 -32.00 -19.14 -21.03
CA LYS A 510 -30.63 -19.38 -21.56
C LYS A 510 -29.98 -18.51 -22.66
N GLY A 511 -28.88 -17.85 -22.26
CA GLY A 511 -27.70 -17.64 -23.11
C GLY A 511 -26.68 -16.60 -22.61
N ARG A 512 -25.68 -17.03 -21.82
CA ARG A 512 -24.50 -16.21 -21.44
C ARG A 512 -23.66 -15.88 -22.69
N GLY A 513 -23.28 -14.61 -22.86
CA GLY A 513 -22.36 -14.15 -23.90
C GLY A 513 -21.49 -13.00 -23.40
N THR A 514 -20.18 -13.16 -23.60
CA THR A 514 -19.04 -12.36 -23.15
C THR A 514 -19.05 -10.88 -23.54
N VAL A 515 -18.48 -10.07 -22.65
CA VAL A 515 -18.07 -8.66 -22.83
C VAL A 515 -17.10 -8.56 -24.01
N GLY A 516 -17.47 -7.84 -25.07
CA GLY A 516 -16.58 -7.55 -26.19
C GLY A 516 -17.14 -6.54 -27.18
N GLY A 517 -16.27 -5.65 -27.66
CA GLY A 517 -16.46 -4.85 -28.88
C GLY A 517 -17.14 -3.49 -28.70
N TRP A 518 -16.34 -2.45 -28.45
CA TRP A 518 -16.74 -1.06 -28.74
C TRP A 518 -16.40 -0.78 -30.20
N ASP A 519 -17.16 -1.32 -31.15
CA ASP A 519 -16.98 -0.99 -32.57
C ASP A 519 -18.21 -0.27 -33.14
N ALA A 520 -17.87 0.66 -34.02
CA ALA A 520 -18.57 1.87 -34.35
C ALA A 520 -19.69 1.68 -35.38
N ASP A 521 -20.81 2.36 -35.17
CA ASP A 521 -21.80 2.65 -36.21
C ASP A 521 -21.84 4.18 -36.45
N PRO A 522 -21.54 4.67 -37.66
CA PRO A 522 -21.45 6.10 -37.96
C PRO A 522 -22.81 6.83 -38.00
N SER A 523 -23.93 6.11 -37.99
CA SER A 523 -25.29 6.65 -37.82
C SER A 523 -25.68 6.92 -36.36
N ALA A 524 -24.90 6.43 -35.39
CA ALA A 524 -25.11 6.58 -33.95
C ALA A 524 -24.41 7.82 -33.35
N SER A 525 -24.33 8.91 -34.13
CA SER A 525 -23.62 10.14 -33.71
C SER A 525 -24.40 10.93 -32.65
N ALA A 526 -25.72 10.73 -32.53
CA ALA A 526 -26.53 11.32 -31.49
C ALA A 526 -26.43 10.53 -30.18
N PHE A 527 -26.04 11.21 -29.10
CA PHE A 527 -25.79 10.65 -27.78
C PHE A 527 -26.86 9.66 -27.24
N PRO A 528 -28.18 9.88 -27.34
CA PRO A 528 -29.16 8.93 -26.80
C PRO A 528 -29.23 7.62 -27.57
N LEU A 529 -28.73 7.59 -28.81
CA LEU A 529 -28.65 6.37 -29.61
C LEU A 529 -27.45 5.49 -29.22
N THR A 530 -26.52 6.03 -28.44
CA THR A 530 -25.44 5.24 -27.84
C THR A 530 -25.98 4.36 -26.72
N ARG A 531 -25.35 3.19 -26.52
CA ARG A 531 -25.71 2.26 -25.43
C ARG A 531 -25.73 2.94 -24.06
N THR A 532 -24.80 3.86 -23.81
CA THR A 532 -24.71 4.62 -22.57
C THR A 532 -25.84 5.64 -22.41
N GLY A 533 -26.24 6.31 -23.50
CA GLY A 533 -27.39 7.21 -23.51
C GLY A 533 -28.71 6.50 -23.21
N ARG A 534 -28.96 5.37 -23.87
CA ARG A 534 -30.16 4.53 -23.61
C ARG A 534 -30.22 4.03 -22.17
N GLN A 535 -29.10 3.58 -21.62
CA GLN A 535 -29.02 3.15 -20.22
C GLN A 535 -29.38 4.30 -19.26
N LEU A 536 -28.81 5.48 -19.48
CA LEU A 536 -29.08 6.67 -18.66
C LEU A 536 -30.56 7.08 -18.70
N LEU A 537 -31.17 7.10 -19.88
CA LEU A 537 -32.60 7.37 -20.03
C LEU A 537 -33.44 6.32 -19.29
N GLY A 538 -33.11 5.04 -19.42
CA GLY A 538 -33.77 3.98 -18.65
C GLY A 538 -33.66 4.18 -17.13
N PHE A 539 -32.49 4.59 -16.63
CA PHE A 539 -32.28 4.88 -15.21
C PHE A 539 -33.12 6.06 -14.73
N LEU A 540 -33.18 7.14 -15.50
CA LEU A 540 -33.99 8.32 -15.17
C LEU A 540 -35.48 7.97 -15.13
N ALA A 541 -35.97 7.20 -16.11
CA ALA A 541 -37.36 6.76 -16.12
C ALA A 541 -37.69 5.90 -14.88
N TYR A 542 -36.81 4.96 -14.52
CA TYR A 542 -36.99 4.13 -13.33
C TYR A 542 -36.94 4.94 -12.02
N GLU A 543 -35.99 5.88 -11.89
CA GLU A 543 -35.86 6.71 -10.69
C GLU A 543 -37.02 7.70 -10.56
N LEU A 544 -37.48 8.31 -11.66
CA LEU A 544 -38.71 9.12 -11.68
C LEU A 544 -39.92 8.29 -11.25
N ALA A 545 -39.99 7.04 -11.70
CA ALA A 545 -40.96 6.05 -11.24
C ALA A 545 -40.69 5.53 -9.80
N ALA A 546 -39.67 5.98 -9.08
CA ALA A 546 -39.44 5.58 -7.69
C ALA A 546 -39.41 6.78 -6.72
N VAL A 547 -39.47 8.01 -7.23
CA VAL A 547 -39.44 9.24 -6.42
C VAL A 547 -40.60 9.26 -5.44
N SER A 548 -40.24 9.41 -4.16
CA SER A 548 -41.18 9.56 -3.05
C SER A 548 -41.03 10.92 -2.35
N ASP A 549 -39.91 11.62 -2.56
CA ASP A 549 -39.47 12.81 -1.81
C ASP A 549 -39.21 14.00 -2.76
N PRO A 550 -39.64 15.24 -2.40
CA PRO A 550 -39.49 16.44 -3.23
C PRO A 550 -38.07 16.77 -3.66
N ASP A 551 -37.09 16.63 -2.78
CA ASP A 551 -35.71 17.02 -3.07
C ASP A 551 -35.11 16.11 -4.15
N SER A 552 -35.44 14.81 -4.10
CA SER A 552 -35.04 13.84 -5.12
C SER A 552 -35.69 14.13 -6.48
N ALA A 553 -36.95 14.59 -6.49
CA ALA A 553 -37.65 14.98 -7.71
C ALA A 553 -36.98 16.20 -8.37
N GLN A 554 -36.62 17.20 -7.57
CA GLN A 554 -35.93 18.40 -8.03
C GLN A 554 -34.56 18.06 -8.63
N GLN A 555 -33.79 17.18 -7.98
CA GLN A 555 -32.48 16.74 -8.48
C GLN A 555 -32.56 15.96 -9.79
N LEU A 556 -33.55 15.09 -9.95
CA LEU A 556 -33.79 14.38 -11.21
C LEU A 556 -34.23 15.33 -12.33
N GLY A 557 -35.04 16.34 -12.00
CA GLY A 557 -35.38 17.42 -12.91
C GLY A 557 -34.15 18.15 -13.41
N ILE A 558 -33.26 18.54 -12.50
CA ILE A 558 -31.99 19.18 -12.86
C ILE A 558 -31.16 18.24 -13.73
N CYS A 559 -30.99 16.97 -13.37
CA CYS A 559 -30.26 16.00 -14.19
C CYS A 559 -30.82 15.88 -15.62
N SER A 560 -32.14 15.87 -15.77
CA SER A 560 -32.83 15.81 -17.06
C SER A 560 -32.60 17.08 -17.89
N CYS A 561 -32.71 18.25 -17.26
CA CYS A 561 -32.38 19.55 -17.85
C CYS A 561 -30.93 19.63 -18.31
N LEU A 562 -30.00 19.07 -17.51
CA LEU A 562 -28.59 19.03 -17.87
C LEU A 562 -28.36 18.19 -19.11
N LEU A 563 -28.98 17.02 -19.19
CA LEU A 563 -28.91 16.16 -20.38
C LEU A 563 -29.48 16.83 -21.61
N ALA A 564 -30.59 17.57 -21.49
CA ALA A 564 -31.13 18.39 -22.57
C ALA A 564 -30.09 19.39 -23.10
N VAL A 565 -29.39 20.09 -22.21
CA VAL A 565 -28.33 21.03 -22.59
C VAL A 565 -27.16 20.30 -23.26
N GLN A 566 -26.80 19.09 -22.82
CA GLN A 566 -25.73 18.32 -23.48
C GLN A 566 -26.15 17.78 -24.85
N CYS A 567 -27.45 17.52 -25.04
CA CYS A 567 -28.02 16.98 -26.27
C CYS A 567 -28.50 18.06 -27.24
N ALA A 568 -28.52 19.33 -26.85
CA ALA A 568 -29.07 20.43 -27.65
C ALA A 568 -28.38 20.61 -29.02
N SER A 569 -27.18 20.08 -29.20
CA SER A 569 -26.47 20.05 -30.49
C SER A 569 -26.86 18.86 -31.40
N ALA A 570 -27.69 17.92 -30.93
CA ALA A 570 -28.15 16.75 -31.68
C ALA A 570 -29.68 16.66 -31.68
N SER A 571 -30.32 16.78 -32.84
CA SER A 571 -31.79 16.74 -33.02
C SER A 571 -32.43 15.47 -32.46
N GLN A 572 -31.88 14.30 -32.77
CA GLN A 572 -32.32 13.00 -32.24
C GLN A 572 -32.09 12.89 -30.72
N GLY A 573 -31.10 13.65 -30.21
CA GLY A 573 -30.85 13.93 -28.80
C GLY A 573 -32.08 14.38 -28.03
N LEU A 574 -32.66 15.45 -28.56
CA LEU A 574 -33.81 16.14 -28.00
C LEU A 574 -35.08 15.30 -28.11
N VAL A 575 -35.25 14.54 -29.21
CA VAL A 575 -36.40 13.64 -29.42
C VAL A 575 -36.49 12.62 -28.29
N GLU A 576 -35.41 11.93 -28.00
CA GLU A 576 -35.40 10.84 -27.02
C GLU A 576 -35.60 11.35 -25.58
N LEU A 577 -35.04 12.51 -25.26
CA LEU A 577 -35.30 13.17 -23.98
C LEU A 577 -36.76 13.66 -23.87
N HIS A 578 -37.35 14.14 -24.97
CA HIS A 578 -38.75 14.56 -25.00
C HIS A 578 -39.69 13.38 -24.80
N ARG A 579 -39.40 12.22 -25.42
CA ARG A 579 -40.16 10.98 -25.16
C ARG A 579 -40.07 10.53 -23.71
N LEU A 580 -38.88 10.63 -23.10
CA LEU A 580 -38.71 10.34 -21.67
C LEU A 580 -39.50 11.31 -20.79
N TRP A 581 -39.56 12.58 -21.17
CA TRP A 581 -40.37 13.59 -20.51
C TRP A 581 -41.86 13.27 -20.57
N VAL A 582 -42.40 12.89 -21.73
CA VAL A 582 -43.80 12.45 -21.88
C VAL A 582 -44.08 11.21 -21.03
N ALA A 583 -43.23 10.19 -21.09
CA ALA A 583 -43.40 8.97 -20.28
C ALA A 583 -43.35 9.24 -18.77
N ALA A 584 -42.48 10.16 -18.34
CA ALA A 584 -42.41 10.60 -16.95
C ALA A 584 -43.66 11.37 -16.52
N GLN A 585 -44.21 12.22 -17.40
CA GLN A 585 -45.47 12.90 -17.19
C GLN A 585 -46.61 11.89 -17.03
N ASP A 586 -46.73 10.92 -17.93
CA ASP A 586 -47.76 9.88 -17.88
C ASP A 586 -47.65 9.03 -16.61
N SER A 587 -46.44 8.65 -16.19
CA SER A 587 -46.24 7.92 -14.94
C SER A 587 -46.60 8.75 -13.70
N LEU A 588 -46.37 10.06 -13.70
CA LEU A 588 -46.75 10.94 -12.59
C LEU A 588 -48.26 11.17 -12.55
N VAL A 589 -48.91 11.28 -13.71
CA VAL A 589 -50.36 11.39 -13.85
C VAL A 589 -51.05 10.09 -13.43
N ALA A 590 -50.57 8.92 -13.86
CA ALA A 590 -51.11 7.62 -13.49
C ALA A 590 -51.02 7.31 -11.98
N ARG A 591 -50.12 8.00 -11.27
CA ARG A 591 -49.95 7.88 -9.82
C ARG A 591 -50.72 8.90 -9.02
N GLN A 592 -51.43 9.82 -9.66
CA GLN A 592 -52.29 10.74 -8.94
C GLN A 592 -53.37 9.93 -8.20
N PRO A 593 -53.41 9.99 -6.86
CA PRO A 593 -54.51 9.41 -6.11
C PRO A 593 -55.78 10.21 -6.40
N GLU A 594 -56.94 9.54 -6.43
CA GLU A 594 -58.26 10.18 -6.65
C GLU A 594 -58.58 11.27 -5.59
N ASP A 595 -57.88 11.26 -4.45
CA ASP A 595 -57.96 12.27 -3.41
C ASP A 595 -57.07 13.49 -3.70
N SER A 596 -57.71 14.63 -3.95
CA SER A 596 -57.09 15.95 -4.21
C SER A 596 -56.14 16.45 -3.11
N GLU A 597 -56.23 15.92 -1.87
CA GLU A 597 -55.32 16.29 -0.77
C GLU A 597 -53.94 15.61 -0.85
N ARG A 598 -53.82 14.45 -1.53
CA ARG A 598 -52.53 13.78 -1.77
C ARG A 598 -51.82 14.24 -3.05
N ALA A 599 -52.56 14.83 -4.00
CA ALA A 599 -51.97 15.49 -5.18
C ALA A 599 -51.08 16.70 -4.81
N LEU A 600 -51.28 17.27 -3.61
CA LEU A 600 -50.47 18.33 -3.01
C LEU A 600 -49.24 17.81 -2.24
N GLN A 601 -48.94 16.50 -2.29
CA GLN A 601 -47.71 15.99 -1.72
C GLN A 601 -46.51 16.71 -2.37
N PRO A 602 -45.59 17.26 -1.57
CA PRO A 602 -44.45 18.05 -2.07
C PRO A 602 -43.66 17.34 -3.17
N SER A 603 -43.57 16.00 -3.11
CA SER A 603 -42.91 15.16 -4.10
C SER A 603 -43.57 15.19 -5.48
N PHE A 604 -44.91 15.19 -5.56
CA PHE A 604 -45.65 15.28 -6.82
C PHE A 604 -45.54 16.68 -7.43
N ALA A 605 -45.65 17.73 -6.61
CA ALA A 605 -45.49 19.11 -7.06
C ALA A 605 -44.05 19.37 -7.58
N ALA A 606 -43.04 18.85 -6.89
CA ALA A 606 -41.65 18.94 -7.31
C ALA A 606 -41.38 18.17 -8.62
N GLY A 607 -42.01 17.00 -8.81
CA GLY A 607 -41.96 16.26 -10.08
C GLY A 607 -42.53 17.04 -11.26
N HIS A 608 -43.69 17.68 -11.08
CA HIS A 608 -44.29 18.52 -12.13
C HIS A 608 -43.48 19.79 -12.39
N ALA A 609 -42.90 20.41 -11.35
CA ALA A 609 -42.01 21.57 -11.50
C ALA A 609 -40.72 21.20 -12.29
N ALA A 610 -40.15 20.02 -12.04
CA ALA A 610 -39.04 19.47 -12.79
C ALA A 610 -39.39 19.26 -14.27
N LEU A 611 -40.55 18.68 -14.58
CA LEU A 611 -41.05 18.52 -15.95
C LEU A 611 -41.24 19.89 -16.64
N ALA A 612 -41.82 20.87 -15.94
CA ALA A 612 -42.04 22.21 -16.49
C ALA A 612 -40.71 22.95 -16.80
N ALA A 613 -39.70 22.80 -15.94
CA ALA A 613 -38.36 23.36 -16.16
C ALA A 613 -37.67 22.74 -17.38
N TYR A 614 -37.80 21.42 -17.55
CA TYR A 614 -37.28 20.73 -18.72
C TYR A 614 -37.96 21.18 -20.02
N ALA A 615 -39.29 21.30 -20.02
CA ALA A 615 -40.06 21.80 -21.17
C ALA A 615 -39.66 23.23 -21.53
N SER A 616 -39.45 24.08 -20.52
CA SER A 616 -38.96 25.45 -20.72
C SER A 616 -37.61 25.45 -21.42
N LEU A 617 -36.65 24.62 -20.98
CA LEU A 617 -35.32 24.53 -21.59
C LEU A 617 -35.33 23.96 -23.02
N LEU A 618 -36.21 22.99 -23.31
CA LEU A 618 -36.42 22.50 -24.68
C LEU A 618 -36.85 23.62 -25.62
N CYS A 619 -37.71 24.53 -25.17
CA CYS A 619 -38.14 25.69 -25.97
C CYS A 619 -37.00 26.66 -26.28
N TRP A 620 -35.93 26.67 -25.47
CA TRP A 620 -34.73 27.50 -25.69
C TRP A 620 -33.66 26.80 -26.54
N ALA A 621 -33.66 25.47 -26.60
CA ALA A 621 -32.80 24.74 -27.54
C ALA A 621 -33.29 25.06 -28.96
N THR A 622 -32.42 25.48 -29.87
CA THR A 622 -32.79 25.71 -31.28
C THR A 622 -33.00 24.35 -31.95
N PRO A 623 -34.24 23.84 -32.09
CA PRO A 623 -34.43 22.45 -32.45
C PRO A 623 -34.29 22.30 -33.97
N GLY A 624 -33.51 21.30 -34.39
CA GLY A 624 -33.43 20.89 -35.79
C GLY A 624 -34.79 20.42 -36.34
N SER A 625 -34.91 20.33 -37.67
CA SER A 625 -36.17 19.98 -38.36
C SER A 625 -36.79 18.65 -37.90
N GLU A 626 -35.95 17.65 -37.60
CA GLU A 626 -36.40 16.33 -37.14
C GLU A 626 -37.12 16.37 -35.78
N PHE A 627 -36.66 17.22 -34.85
CA PHE A 627 -37.31 17.35 -33.55
C PHE A 627 -38.70 17.99 -33.68
N ARG A 628 -38.82 19.02 -34.52
CA ARG A 628 -40.11 19.68 -34.78
C ARG A 628 -41.13 18.70 -35.37
N GLN A 629 -40.71 17.90 -36.36
CA GLN A 629 -41.56 16.87 -36.94
C GLN A 629 -42.02 15.81 -35.93
N HIS A 630 -41.16 15.44 -34.97
CA HIS A 630 -41.54 14.47 -33.95
C HIS A 630 -42.53 15.02 -32.91
N VAL A 631 -42.43 16.30 -32.54
CA VAL A 631 -43.36 16.94 -31.58
C VAL A 631 -44.71 17.25 -32.23
N GLU A 632 -44.74 17.47 -33.55
CA GLU A 632 -45.99 17.68 -34.31
C GLU A 632 -46.77 16.38 -34.56
N GLN A 633 -46.13 15.23 -34.43
CA GLN A 633 -46.73 13.88 -34.50
C GLN A 633 -47.19 13.42 -33.13
#